data_AF-A0A3D4ECE6-F1
#
_entry.id   AF-A0A3D4ECE6-F1
#
_cell.length_a   1.000
_cell.length_b   1.000
_cell.length_c   1.000
_cell.angle_alpha   90.00
_cell.angle_beta   90.00
_cell.angle_gamma   90.00
#
_symmetry.space_group_name_H-M   'P 1'
#
loop_
_entity.id
_entity.type
_entity.pdbx_description
1 polymer ?
#
loop_
_entity_poly.entity_id
_entity_poly.type
_entity_poly.pdbx_seq_one_letter_code
_entity_poly.pdbx_strand_id
1 'polypeptide(L)' 'LRHYAEVHLVLEPTGQGSGISICSDCPEDMLSREWQQSILTSLASKEHKGVLTGSPITDIRIRLIAGRAHVKHTEGGD' A
#
# COMPACT_ATOMS: atom_id res chain seq x y z
N LEU A 1 7.89 21.48 5.87
CA LEU A 1 7.76 20.03 5.63
C LEU A 1 6.38 19.79 5.04
N ARG A 2 6.29 19.51 3.74
CA ARG A 2 5.03 19.50 2.97
C ARG A 2 4.77 18.16 2.27
N HIS A 3 5.44 17.08 2.67
CA HIS A 3 5.18 15.74 2.14
C HIS A 3 4.08 15.10 2.97
N TYR A 4 2.85 15.16 2.46
CA TYR A 4 1.70 14.49 3.06
C TYR A 4 1.06 13.58 2.03
N ALA A 5 0.99 12.30 2.38
CA ALA A 5 0.21 11.30 1.69
C ALA A 5 -0.50 10.45 2.75
N GLU A 6 -1.78 10.20 2.53
CA GLU A 6 -2.57 9.28 3.35
C GLU A 6 -3.12 8.19 2.44
N VAL A 7 -3.03 6.94 2.88
CA VAL A 7 -3.59 5.78 2.20
C VAL A 7 -4.31 4.89 3.19
N HIS A 8 -5.43 4.31 2.76
CA HIS A 8 -6.20 3.36 3.55
C HIS A 8 -6.02 1.98 2.95
N LEU A 9 -5.55 1.03 3.77
CA LEU A 9 -5.27 -0.34 3.37
C LEU A 9 -6.18 -1.30 4.12
N VAL A 10 -6.68 -2.31 3.42
CA VAL A 10 -7.30 -3.48 4.04
C VAL A 10 -6.32 -4.64 3.96
N LEU A 11 -6.06 -5.27 5.11
CA LEU A 11 -5.25 -6.48 5.22
C LEU A 11 -6.16 -7.64 5.57
N GLU A 12 -6.16 -8.66 4.72
CA GLU A 12 -6.98 -9.86 4.91
C GLU A 12 -6.09 -11.11 4.93
N PRO A 13 -6.34 -12.07 5.83
CA PRO A 13 -5.65 -13.35 5.80
C PRO A 13 -6.04 -14.12 4.55
N THR A 14 -5.09 -14.87 4.01
CA THR A 14 -5.29 -15.78 2.86
C THR A 14 -4.91 -17.21 3.26
N GLY A 15 -4.99 -18.15 2.31
CA GLY A 15 -4.65 -19.55 2.56
C GLY A 15 -3.17 -19.73 2.92
N GLN A 16 -2.84 -20.79 3.67
CA GLN A 16 -1.46 -21.08 4.02
C GLN A 16 -0.58 -21.27 2.77
N GLY A 17 0.60 -20.64 2.76
CA GLY A 17 1.56 -20.71 1.65
C GLY A 17 1.15 -19.89 0.42
N SER A 18 0.16 -19.00 0.54
CA SER A 18 -0.21 -18.08 -0.54
C SER A 18 0.69 -16.85 -0.63
N GLY A 19 1.48 -16.58 0.41
CA GLY A 19 2.41 -15.46 0.46
C GLY A 19 1.70 -14.11 0.57
N ILE A 20 2.34 -13.06 0.09
CA ILE A 20 1.79 -11.70 0.10
C ILE A 20 1.26 -11.34 -1.29
N SER A 21 0.01 -10.88 -1.36
CA SER A 21 -0.56 -10.28 -2.57
C SER A 21 -0.92 -8.82 -2.32
N ILE A 22 -0.62 -7.96 -3.28
CA ILE A 22 -0.88 -6.52 -3.22
C ILE A 22 -1.71 -6.12 -4.45
N CYS A 23 -2.86 -5.47 -4.22
CA CYS A 23 -3.69 -4.95 -5.30
C CYS A 23 -4.39 -3.64 -4.89
N SER A 24 -5.07 -3.00 -5.84
CA SER A 24 -5.85 -1.79 -5.59
C SER A 24 -7.32 -2.05 -5.93
N ASP A 25 -8.19 -1.73 -4.97
CA ASP A 25 -9.64 -1.59 -5.17
C ASP A 25 -10.04 -0.10 -5.12
N CYS A 26 -9.06 0.81 -5.11
CA CYS A 26 -9.27 2.24 -5.03
C CYS A 26 -9.80 2.75 -6.38
N PRO A 27 -10.93 3.47 -6.40
CA PRO A 27 -11.45 4.07 -7.62
C PRO A 27 -10.46 5.07 -8.25
N GLU A 28 -10.30 5.03 -9.59
CA GLU A 28 -9.35 5.91 -10.30
C GLU A 28 -9.77 7.40 -10.25
N ASP A 29 -11.06 7.67 -10.09
CA ASP A 29 -11.62 9.01 -9.86
C ASP A 29 -11.28 9.57 -8.47
N MET A 30 -11.00 8.68 -7.50
CA MET A 30 -10.53 9.07 -6.16
C MET A 30 -9.01 9.29 -6.12
N LEU A 31 -8.25 8.37 -6.73
CA LEU A 31 -6.80 8.43 -6.76
C LEU A 31 -6.32 7.95 -8.12
N SER A 32 -5.58 8.78 -8.85
CA SER A 32 -5.15 8.42 -10.20
C SER A 32 -4.34 7.12 -10.21
N ARG A 33 -4.42 6.38 -11.31
CA ARG A 33 -3.70 5.12 -11.52
C ARG A 33 -2.19 5.23 -11.26
N GLU A 34 -1.57 6.36 -11.62
CA GLU A 34 -0.14 6.63 -11.39
C GLU A 34 0.20 6.65 -9.89
N TRP A 35 -0.61 7.35 -9.09
CA TRP A 35 -0.46 7.36 -7.63
C TRP A 35 -0.68 5.97 -7.04
N GLN A 36 -1.72 5.26 -7.50
CA GLN A 36 -1.96 3.89 -7.07
C GLN A 36 -0.75 3.00 -7.38
N GLN A 37 -0.22 3.04 -8.60
CA GLN A 37 0.96 2.27 -9.01
C GLN A 37 2.16 2.59 -8.11
N SER A 38 2.43 3.87 -7.85
CA SER A 38 3.52 4.31 -6.98
C SER A 38 3.38 3.75 -5.55
N ILE A 39 2.16 3.76 -4.99
CA ILE A 39 1.87 3.17 -3.67
C ILE A 39 2.09 1.67 -3.69
N LEU A 40 1.56 0.95 -4.68
CA LEU A 40 1.70 -0.51 -4.76
C LEU A 40 3.17 -0.92 -4.93
N THR A 41 3.94 -0.18 -5.73
CA THR A 41 5.40 -0.38 -5.87
C THR A 41 6.12 -0.12 -4.55
N SER A 42 5.77 0.94 -3.82
CA SER A 42 6.35 1.23 -2.51
C SER A 42 6.04 0.13 -1.49
N LEU A 43 4.79 -0.36 -1.45
CA LEU A 43 4.40 -1.50 -0.62
C LEU A 43 5.24 -2.75 -0.95
N ALA A 44 5.41 -3.07 -2.24
CA ALA A 44 6.19 -4.23 -2.67
C ALA A 44 7.71 -4.08 -2.48
N SER A 45 8.23 -2.87 -2.24
CA SER A 45 9.67 -2.61 -2.20
C SER A 45 10.37 -3.10 -0.93
N LYS A 46 9.62 -3.35 0.15
CA LYS A 46 10.17 -3.70 1.47
C LYS A 46 9.50 -4.97 2.01
N GLU A 47 10.30 -5.78 2.68
CA GLU A 47 9.77 -6.91 3.45
C GLU A 47 8.95 -6.39 4.64
N HIS A 48 7.71 -6.84 4.73
CA HIS A 48 6.82 -6.46 5.83
C HIS A 48 7.07 -7.36 7.04
N LYS A 49 7.53 -6.76 8.15
CA LYS A 49 7.82 -7.49 9.40
C LYS A 49 6.64 -7.41 10.37
N GLY A 50 6.29 -8.55 10.96
CA GLY A 50 5.24 -8.66 11.96
C GLY A 50 5.70 -8.10 13.31
N VAL A 51 4.77 -7.48 14.04
CA VAL A 51 5.06 -6.82 15.32
C VAL A 51 5.33 -7.79 16.48
N LEU A 52 4.90 -9.04 16.37
CA LEU A 52 5.02 -10.03 17.45
C LEU A 52 6.46 -10.50 17.64
N THR A 53 7.15 -10.84 16.54
CA THR A 53 8.49 -11.44 16.57
C THR A 53 9.50 -10.74 15.66
N GLY A 54 9.06 -9.76 14.87
CA GLY A 54 9.87 -9.15 13.81
C GLY A 54 10.09 -10.05 12.59
N SER A 55 9.48 -11.24 12.55
CA SER A 55 9.54 -12.15 11.40
C SER A 55 8.73 -11.60 10.22
N PRO A 56 9.06 -11.99 8.97
CA PRO A 56 8.25 -11.62 7.80
C PRO A 56 6.80 -12.06 7.98
N ILE A 57 5.86 -11.19 7.64
CA ILE A 57 4.45 -11.59 7.53
C ILE A 57 4.26 -12.38 6.23
N THR A 58 3.28 -13.27 6.24
CA THR A 58 2.92 -14.10 5.08
C THR A 58 1.42 -14.31 5.07
N ASP A 59 0.92 -14.86 3.98
CA ASP A 59 -0.47 -15.31 3.82
C ASP A 59 -1.46 -14.18 4.08
N ILE A 60 -1.21 -13.03 3.46
CA ILE A 60 -2.10 -11.88 3.50
C ILE A 60 -2.31 -11.26 2.11
N ARG A 61 -3.48 -10.66 1.93
CA ARG A 61 -3.78 -9.74 0.84
C ARG A 61 -3.86 -8.32 1.37
N ILE A 62 -3.08 -7.42 0.77
CA ILE A 62 -3.09 -5.98 1.04
C ILE A 62 -3.81 -5.28 -0.11
N ARG A 63 -4.90 -4.57 0.22
CA ARG A 63 -5.73 -3.86 -0.77
C ARG A 63 -5.73 -2.37 -0.48
N LEU A 64 -5.36 -1.55 -1.45
CA LEU A 64 -5.55 -0.10 -1.40
C LEU A 64 -7.01 0.21 -1.66
N ILE A 65 -7.71 0.81 -0.68
CA ILE A 65 -9.15 1.11 -0.79
C ILE A 65 -9.46 2.60 -0.92
N ALA A 66 -8.55 3.46 -0.45
CA ALA A 66 -8.67 4.92 -0.56
C ALA A 66 -7.30 5.57 -0.41
N GLY A 67 -7.17 6.82 -0.85
CA GLY A 67 -6.00 7.63 -0.56
C GLY A 67 -6.23 9.11 -0.85
N ARG A 68 -5.38 9.95 -0.28
CA ARG A 68 -5.33 11.39 -0.54
C ARG A 68 -3.88 11.79 -0.77
N ALA A 69 -3.60 12.28 -1.98
CA ALA A 69 -2.38 12.99 -2.31
C ALA A 69 -2.71 14.49 -2.41
N HIS A 70 -1.95 15.33 -1.71
CA HIS A 70 -2.18 16.78 -1.77
C HIS A 70 -1.63 17.33 -3.09
N VAL A 71 -2.53 17.66 -4.04
CA VAL A 71 -2.24 18.08 -5.43
C VAL A 71 -1.14 19.15 -5.58
N LYS A 72 -0.85 19.93 -4.53
CA LYS A 72 0.15 21.02 -4.57
C LYS A 72 1.51 20.69 -3.92
N HIS A 73 1.68 19.53 -3.28
CA HIS A 73 2.90 19.22 -2.51
C HIS A 73 3.36 17.75 -2.53
N THR A 74 2.71 16.87 -3.28
CA THR A 74 3.21 15.50 -3.45
C THR A 74 4.19 15.46 -4.61
N GLU A 75 5.46 15.74 -4.32
CA GLU A 75 6.59 15.43 -5.21
C GLU A 75 6.99 13.98 -4.96
N GLY A 76 7.01 13.14 -6.00
CA GLY A 76 7.52 11.78 -5.91
C GLY A 76 9.05 11.80 -5.82
N GLY A 77 9.64 11.08 -4.86
CA GLY A 77 11.10 11.00 -4.75
C GLY A 77 11.72 10.66 -3.39
N ASP A 78 10.97 10.18 -2.40
CA ASP A 78 11.54 9.71 -1.11
C ASP A 78 10.88 8.39 -0.67
#